data_AF-A0A923QUW8-F1
#
_entry.id   AF-A0A923QUW8-F1
#
_cell.length_a   1.000
_cell.length_b   1.000
_cell.length_c   1.000
_cell.angle_alpha   90.00
_cell.angle_beta   90.00
_cell.angle_gamma   90.00
#
_symmetry.space_group_name_H-M   'P 1'
#
loop_
_entity.id
_entity.type
_entity.pdbx_description
1 polymer ?
#
loop_
_entity_poly.entity_id
_entity_poly.type
_entity_poly.pdbx_seq_one_letter_code
_entity_poly.pdbx_strand_id
1 'polypeptide(L)'
;MGRSNEMLIDKIERQYCKILREGIAEQPPDSVPEKGKRGRKAKSKSARLLDVFNQRSQNVLMFIYNPDVPFDNNLAERDLEWLN
;
A
#
# COMPACT_ATOMS: atom_id res chain seq x y z
N MET A 1 -3.26 14.94 22.22
CA MET A 1 -4.24 13.86 21.92
C MET A 1 -4.52 13.11 23.21
N GLY A 2 -5.73 12.60 23.42
CA GLY A 2 -6.05 11.80 24.62
C GLY A 2 -5.55 10.36 24.52
N ARG A 3 -5.35 9.67 25.65
CA ARG A 3 -4.88 8.28 25.76
C ARG A 3 -5.63 7.29 24.84
N SER A 4 -6.93 7.54 24.62
CA SER A 4 -7.77 6.72 23.73
C SER A 4 -7.38 6.79 22.26
N ASN A 5 -6.88 7.95 21.79
CA ASN A 5 -6.44 8.10 20.39
C ASN A 5 -5.10 7.39 20.16
N GLU A 6 -4.20 7.41 21.12
CA GLU A 6 -2.91 6.68 21.03
C GLU A 6 -3.14 5.17 20.93
N MET A 7 -4.05 4.62 21.73
CA MET A 7 -4.43 3.20 21.64
C MET A 7 -5.07 2.84 20.30
N LEU A 8 -5.88 3.75 19.73
CA LEU A 8 -6.49 3.53 18.42
C LEU A 8 -5.43 3.52 17.31
N ILE A 9 -4.48 4.46 17.36
CA ILE A 9 -3.36 4.54 16.40
C ILE A 9 -2.55 3.25 16.44
N ASP A 10 -2.08 2.81 17.61
CA ASP A 10 -1.31 1.56 17.76
C ASP A 10 -2.10 0.34 17.24
N LYS A 11 -3.40 0.27 17.52
CA LYS A 11 -4.25 -0.81 17.00
C LYS A 11 -4.29 -0.82 15.47
N ILE A 12 -4.46 0.34 14.83
CA ILE A 12 -4.50 0.46 13.37
C ILE A 12 -3.14 0.07 12.77
N GLU A 13 -2.03 0.55 13.33
CA GLU A 13 -0.69 0.21 12.85
C GLU A 13 -0.41 -1.29 12.92
N ARG A 14 -0.75 -1.93 14.04
CA ARG A 14 -0.58 -3.39 14.19
C ARG A 14 -1.40 -4.16 13.17
N GLN A 15 -2.65 -3.74 12.94
CA GLN A 15 -3.52 -4.38 11.95
C GLN A 15 -2.98 -4.19 10.53
N TYR A 16 -2.50 -2.99 10.19
CA TYR A 16 -1.88 -2.68 8.92
C TYR A 16 -0.64 -3.57 8.66
N CYS A 17 0.29 -3.61 9.61
CA CYS A 17 1.49 -4.45 9.53
C CYS A 17 1.15 -5.94 9.43
N LYS A 18 0.13 -6.41 10.16
CA LYS A 18 -0.33 -7.80 10.10
C LYS A 18 -0.82 -8.15 8.69
N ILE A 19 -1.69 -7.34 8.11
CA ILE A 19 -2.25 -7.57 6.77
C ILE A 19 -1.14 -7.55 5.70
N LEU A 20 -0.21 -6.60 5.79
CA LEU A 20 0.93 -6.56 4.86
C LEU A 20 1.79 -7.82 4.94
N ARG A 21 2.11 -8.26 6.15
CA ARG A 21 2.93 -9.47 6.35
C ARG A 21 2.21 -10.72 5.82
N GLU A 22 0.91 -10.84 6.06
CA GLU A 22 0.09 -11.94 5.56
C GLU A 22 0.03 -11.92 4.02
N GLY A 23 -0.25 -10.76 3.41
CA GLY A 23 -0.28 -10.64 1.95
C GLY A 23 1.07 -10.91 1.28
N ILE A 24 2.18 -10.52 1.90
CA ILE A 24 3.53 -10.83 1.41
C ILE A 24 3.80 -12.34 1.52
N ALA A 25 3.39 -12.98 2.62
CA ALA A 25 3.58 -14.42 2.83
C ALA A 25 2.73 -15.28 1.88
N GLU A 26 1.55 -14.80 1.48
CA GLU A 26 0.67 -15.45 0.51
C GLU A 26 1.13 -15.26 -0.95
N GLN A 27 2.07 -14.35 -1.22
CA GLN A 27 2.57 -14.21 -2.59
C GLN A 27 3.26 -15.51 -3.03
N PRO A 28 2.89 -16.05 -4.21
CA PRO A 28 3.56 -17.22 -4.73
C PRO A 28 5.04 -16.89 -4.96
N PRO A 29 5.95 -17.86 -4.74
CA PRO A 29 7.36 -17.65 -5.02
C PRO A 29 7.54 -17.26 -6.48
N ASP A 30 8.52 -16.39 -6.75
CA ASP A 30 8.88 -16.03 -8.11
C ASP A 30 9.21 -17.32 -8.89
N SER A 31 8.41 -17.62 -9.91
CA SER A 31 8.68 -18.77 -10.78
C SER A 31 10.09 -18.67 -11.35
N VAL A 32 10.84 -19.77 -11.29
CA VAL A 32 12.18 -19.87 -11.88
C VAL A 32 12.13 -19.36 -13.32
N PRO A 33 13.07 -18.50 -13.75
CA PRO A 33 13.04 -17.95 -15.10
C PRO A 33 13.09 -19.09 -16.13
N GLU A 34 12.16 -19.08 -17.09
CA GLU A 34 12.26 -19.92 -18.28
C GLU A 34 13.57 -19.60 -18.99
N LYS A 35 14.37 -20.64 -19.29
CA LYS A 35 15.65 -20.50 -20.01
C LYS A 35 15.42 -19.67 -21.28
N GLY A 36 16.12 -18.53 -21.38
CA GLY A 36 16.17 -17.71 -22.61
C GLY A 36 15.45 -16.36 -22.56
N LYS A 37 14.59 -16.08 -21.59
CA LYS A 37 13.99 -14.74 -21.43
C LYS A 37 14.95 -13.81 -20.68
N ARG A 38 15.47 -12.79 -21.36
CA ARG A 38 16.29 -11.73 -20.78
C ARG A 38 15.39 -10.69 -20.09
N GLY A 39 15.82 -10.21 -18.92
CA GLY A 39 15.17 -9.11 -18.19
C GLY A 39 14.48 -9.53 -16.88
N ARG A 40 14.17 -8.54 -16.03
CA ARG A 40 13.47 -8.75 -14.76
C ARG A 40 12.02 -9.17 -15.04
N LYS A 41 11.55 -10.27 -14.43
CA LYS A 41 10.14 -10.67 -14.50
C LYS A 41 9.27 -9.54 -13.94
N ALA A 42 8.21 -9.19 -14.66
CA ALA A 42 7.24 -8.24 -14.13
C ALA A 42 6.57 -8.82 -12.87
N LYS A 43 6.54 -8.05 -11.78
CA LYS A 43 5.78 -8.38 -10.57
C LYS A 43 4.29 -8.44 -10.90
N SER A 44 3.56 -9.34 -10.25
CA SER A 44 2.09 -9.35 -10.28
C SER A 44 1.55 -8.01 -9.80
N LYS A 45 0.30 -7.67 -10.19
CA LYS A 45 -0.35 -6.45 -9.69
C LYS A 45 -0.41 -6.44 -8.15
N SER A 46 -0.70 -7.59 -7.54
CA SER A 46 -0.75 -7.77 -6.09
C SER A 46 0.63 -7.60 -5.44
N ALA A 47 1.69 -8.21 -5.97
CA ALA A 47 3.05 -8.03 -5.44
C ALA A 47 3.51 -6.57 -5.51
N ARG A 48 3.22 -5.88 -6.62
CA ARG A 48 3.52 -4.46 -6.76
C ARG A 48 2.74 -3.62 -5.74
N LEU A 49 1.47 -3.94 -5.51
CA LEU A 49 0.65 -3.22 -4.52
C LEU A 49 1.21 -3.39 -3.10
N LEU A 50 1.57 -4.61 -2.72
CA LEU A 50 2.17 -4.91 -1.42
C LEU A 50 3.51 -4.18 -1.23
N ASP A 51 4.37 -4.15 -2.26
CA ASP A 51 5.60 -3.36 -2.23
C ASP A 51 5.33 -1.88 -2.00
N VAL A 52 4.38 -1.31 -2.74
CA VAL A 52 4.03 0.11 -2.67
C VAL A 52 3.53 0.45 -1.26
N PHE A 53 2.64 -0.37 -0.71
CA PHE A 53 2.14 -0.16 0.65
C PHE A 53 3.24 -0.31 1.69
N ASN A 54 4.11 -1.32 1.56
CA ASN A 54 5.24 -1.48 2.48
C ASN A 54 6.21 -0.29 2.42
N GLN A 55 6.56 0.19 1.22
CA GLN A 55 7.50 1.29 1.02
C GLN A 55 6.92 2.66 1.38
N ARG A 56 5.60 2.84 1.23
CA ARG A 56 4.89 4.11 1.47
C ARG A 56 3.97 4.06 2.68
N SER A 57 4.25 3.16 3.63
CA SER A 57 3.42 2.93 4.81
C SER A 57 3.14 4.20 5.61
N GLN A 58 4.15 5.07 5.75
CA GLN A 58 3.99 6.39 6.39
C GLN A 58 2.98 7.28 5.67
N ASN A 59 3.00 7.33 4.33
CA ASN A 59 2.02 8.10 3.57
C ASN A 59 0.62 7.50 3.69
N VAL A 60 0.51 6.16 3.66
CA VAL A 60 -0.77 5.46 3.80
C VAL A 60 -1.39 5.69 5.18
N LEU A 61 -0.59 5.70 6.24
CA LEU A 61 -1.03 5.91 7.62
C LEU A 61 -1.16 7.38 8.00
N MET A 62 -0.79 8.33 7.13
CA MET A 62 -0.79 9.76 7.49
C MET A 62 -2.16 10.27 7.97
N PHE A 63 -3.26 9.75 7.41
CA PHE A 63 -4.63 10.14 7.77
C PHE A 63 -5.00 9.89 9.24
N ILE A 64 -4.39 8.88 9.87
CA ILE A 64 -4.65 8.59 11.30
C ILE A 64 -3.85 9.49 12.24
N TYR A 65 -2.82 10.16 11.70
CA TYR A 65 -1.97 11.10 12.43
C TYR A 65 -2.37 12.55 12.24
N ASN A 66 -2.81 12.89 11.02
CA ASN A 66 -3.17 14.24 10.64
C ASN A 66 -4.53 14.22 9.89
N PRO A 67 -5.64 14.51 10.59
CA PRO A 67 -6.98 14.56 10.01
C PRO A 67 -7.17 15.63 8.92
N ASP A 68 -6.30 16.65 8.89
CA ASP A 68 -6.35 17.72 7.88
C ASP A 68 -5.72 17.27 6.55
N VAL A 69 -5.09 16.09 6.51
CA VAL A 69 -4.63 15.50 5.24
C VAL A 69 -5.87 15.06 4.46
N PRO A 70 -6.14 15.69 3.32
CA PRO A 70 -7.38 15.45 2.60
C PRO A 70 -7.29 14.09 1.90
N PHE A 71 -8.33 13.26 2.01
CA PHE A 71 -8.40 11.92 1.40
C PHE A 71 -8.71 12.03 -0.10
N ASP A 72 -7.98 12.89 -0.79
CA ASP A 72 -8.20 13.21 -2.18
C ASP A 72 -7.47 12.15 -3.00
N ASN A 73 -8.13 11.02 -3.27
CA ASN A 73 -7.66 10.07 -4.27
C ASN A 73 -7.85 10.62 -5.69
N ASN A 74 -7.43 11.86 -6.00
CA ASN A 74 -7.98 12.48 -7.20
C ASN A 74 -7.19 13.59 -7.91
N LEU A 75 -5.92 13.38 -8.24
CA LEU A 75 -5.38 14.07 -9.43
C LEU A 75 -5.78 13.32 -10.73
N ALA A 76 -5.85 11.98 -10.67
CA ALA A 76 -6.03 11.14 -11.85
C ALA A 76 -7.49 10.95 -12.32
N GLU A 77 -8.51 11.01 -11.44
CA GLU A 77 -9.92 10.98 -11.86
C GLU A 77 -10.45 12.42 -12.13
N ARG A 78 -9.86 13.47 -11.51
CA ARG A 78 -10.10 14.89 -11.88
C ARG A 78 -9.66 15.23 -13.31
N ASP A 79 -8.53 14.68 -13.77
CA ASP A 79 -8.08 14.84 -15.17
C ASP A 79 -9.00 14.13 -16.18
N LEU A 80 -9.74 13.09 -15.75
CA LEU A 80 -10.74 12.42 -16.59
C LEU A 80 -12.07 13.20 -16.66
N GLU A 81 -12.39 14.02 -15.66
CA GLU A 81 -13.58 14.89 -15.67
C GLU A 81 -13.39 16.17 -16.52
N TRP A 82 -12.17 16.66 -16.73
CA TRP A 82 -11.90 17.82 -17.59
C TRP A 82 -11.94 17.53 -19.10
N LEU A 83 -12.18 16.29 -19.51
CA LEU A 83 -12.26 15.86 -20.91
C LEU A 83 -13.71 15.68 -21.45
N ASN A 84 -14.73 16.18 -20.75
CA ASN A 84 -16.13 16.13 -21.22
C ASN A 84 -16.76 17.52 -21.36
#